data_AF-A0A430R0D2-F1
#
_entry.id   AF-A0A430R0D2-F1
#
_cell.length_a   1.000
_cell.length_b   1.000
_cell.length_c   1.000
_cell.angle_alpha   90.00
_cell.angle_beta   90.00
_cell.angle_gamma   90.00
#
_symmetry.space_group_name_H-M   'P 1'
#
loop_
_entity.id
_entity.type
_entity.pdbx_description
1 polymer ?
#
loop_
_entity_poly.entity_id
_entity_poly.type
_entity_poly.pdbx_seq_one_letter_code
_entity_poly.pdbx_strand_id
1 'polypeptide(L)'
;GVVDREGEDIAADALWASRELFLKQGNIDVNHWSWLGNPPGTGMRPEYVIGLPLEVRRQGPSIFVKAELFSNLAPPPPGSSGEWADRVWHSLTQMAPPMRWFPSVFGKLAPDAVVDVEVRDGQKVRVIRGPIEWYSVGLAQRAQNPALPPVSLE
;
A
#
# COMPACT_ATOMS: atom_id res chain seq x y z
N GLY A 1 15.35 -3.82 -1.38
CA GLY A 1 14.08 -3.94 -0.66
C GLY A 1 13.65 -5.38 -0.76
N VAL A 2 12.36 -5.63 -1.00
CA VAL A 2 11.80 -6.97 -1.17
C VAL A 2 11.24 -7.08 -2.57
N VAL A 3 11.61 -8.14 -3.29
CA VAL A 3 11.09 -8.42 -4.63
C VAL A 3 9.60 -8.73 -4.55
N ASP A 4 8.78 -8.02 -5.32
CA ASP A 4 7.35 -8.30 -5.47
C ASP A 4 7.08 -9.41 -6.49
N ARG A 5 5.80 -9.72 -6.72
CA ARG A 5 5.43 -10.76 -7.69
C ARG A 5 5.60 -10.35 -9.16
N GLU A 6 5.75 -9.07 -9.47
CA GLU A 6 6.07 -8.56 -10.81
C GLU A 6 7.58 -8.59 -11.08
N GLY A 7 8.38 -8.97 -10.09
CA GLY A 7 9.83 -9.01 -10.20
C GLY A 7 10.46 -7.62 -10.03
N GLU A 8 9.80 -6.70 -9.34
CA GLU A 8 10.31 -5.38 -9.02
C GLU A 8 10.79 -5.32 -7.55
N ASP A 9 11.82 -4.53 -7.30
CA ASP A 9 12.31 -4.20 -5.97
C ASP A 9 12.44 -2.67 -5.85
N ILE A 10 11.53 -2.05 -5.11
CA ILE A 10 11.62 -0.62 -4.81
C ILE A 10 12.69 -0.40 -3.74
N ALA A 11 13.72 0.36 -4.09
CA ALA A 11 14.77 0.72 -3.14
C ALA A 11 14.17 1.55 -1.98
N ALA A 12 14.59 1.21 -0.76
CA ALA A 12 14.18 1.96 0.43
C ALA A 12 14.55 3.45 0.34
N ASP A 13 15.67 3.78 -0.30
CA ASP A 13 16.09 5.16 -0.56
C ASP A 13 15.08 5.92 -1.44
N ALA A 14 14.50 5.26 -2.45
CA ALA A 14 13.50 5.87 -3.33
C ALA A 14 12.22 6.21 -2.55
N LEU A 15 11.73 5.28 -1.72
CA LEU A 15 10.57 5.51 -0.84
C LEU A 15 10.86 6.59 0.20
N TRP A 16 12.05 6.54 0.81
CA TRP A 16 12.45 7.52 1.82
C TRP A 16 12.53 8.94 1.26
N ALA A 17 13.00 9.09 0.02
CA ALA A 17 13.03 10.38 -0.68
C ALA A 17 11.62 10.90 -0.99
N SER A 18 10.67 10.01 -1.30
CA SER A 18 9.28 10.36 -1.63
C SER A 18 8.34 10.52 -0.41
N ARG A 19 8.82 10.21 0.81
CA ARG A 19 7.97 10.14 2.02
C ARG A 19 7.17 11.42 2.31
N GLU A 20 7.72 12.60 2.03
CA GLU A 20 7.06 13.88 2.29
C GLU A 20 5.89 14.11 1.34
N LEU A 21 6.00 13.63 0.09
CA LEU A 21 4.89 13.64 -0.85
C LEU A 21 3.79 12.70 -0.35
N PHE A 22 4.16 11.48 0.03
CA PHE A 22 3.24 10.48 0.55
C PHE A 22 2.51 10.96 1.81
N LEU A 23 3.20 11.57 2.78
CA LEU A 23 2.57 12.12 3.98
C LEU A 23 1.61 13.28 3.69
N LYS A 24 1.84 14.05 2.61
CA LYS A 24 1.01 15.21 2.25
C LYS A 24 -0.17 14.87 1.36
N GLN A 25 -0.03 13.89 0.49
CA GLN A 25 -0.98 13.64 -0.60
C GLN A 25 -1.42 12.18 -0.70
N GLY A 26 -0.75 11.28 0.00
CA GLY A 26 -1.01 9.86 -0.08
C GLY A 26 -2.12 9.39 0.85
N ASN A 27 -2.53 8.14 0.67
CA ASN A 27 -3.61 7.52 1.41
C ASN A 27 -3.33 6.06 1.77
N ILE A 28 -4.14 5.51 2.67
CA ILE A 28 -4.27 4.07 2.87
C ILE A 28 -5.53 3.62 2.16
N ASP A 29 -5.44 2.57 1.36
CA ASP A 29 -6.58 2.06 0.61
C ASP A 29 -6.68 0.53 0.60
N VAL A 30 -7.76 0.01 0.01
CA VAL A 30 -7.95 -1.41 -0.26
C VAL A 30 -7.51 -1.73 -1.69
N ASN A 31 -6.53 -2.61 -1.84
CA ASN A 31 -6.03 -3.12 -3.13
C ASN A 31 -5.68 -2.03 -4.18
N HIS A 32 -5.33 -0.80 -3.78
CA HIS A 32 -5.09 0.32 -4.70
C HIS A 32 -6.28 0.71 -5.57
N TRP A 33 -7.49 0.26 -5.25
CA TRP A 33 -8.69 0.58 -6.03
C TRP A 33 -9.05 2.07 -5.98
N SER A 34 -8.51 2.83 -5.02
CA SER A 34 -8.63 4.29 -5.01
C SER A 34 -7.89 4.96 -6.19
N TRP A 35 -6.90 4.27 -6.77
CA TRP A 35 -6.06 4.75 -7.88
C TRP A 35 -6.29 4.00 -9.19
N LEU A 36 -6.51 2.68 -9.13
CA LEU A 36 -6.69 1.83 -10.32
C LEU A 36 -8.10 1.92 -10.92
N GLY A 37 -9.01 2.61 -10.25
CA GLY A 37 -10.40 2.73 -10.66
C GLY A 37 -11.20 1.44 -10.43
N ASN A 38 -12.44 1.45 -10.88
CA ASN A 38 -13.41 0.41 -10.56
C ASN A 38 -13.15 -0.92 -11.26
N PRO A 39 -13.56 -2.05 -10.65
CA PRO A 39 -13.83 -3.27 -11.39
C PRO A 39 -14.76 -2.96 -12.58
N PRO A 40 -14.50 -3.55 -13.77
CA PRO A 40 -15.32 -3.31 -14.95
C PRO A 40 -16.82 -3.49 -14.68
N GLY A 41 -17.63 -2.49 -15.06
CA GLY A 41 -19.09 -2.58 -15.06
C GLY A 41 -19.83 -2.13 -13.81
N THR A 42 -19.15 -1.62 -12.76
CA THR A 42 -19.85 -1.32 -11.49
C THR A 42 -20.43 0.10 -11.38
N GLY A 43 -19.97 1.08 -12.17
CA GLY A 43 -20.48 2.47 -12.19
C GLY A 43 -20.29 3.28 -10.89
N MET A 44 -20.35 2.64 -9.73
CA MET A 44 -20.01 3.16 -8.42
C MET A 44 -18.51 3.34 -8.34
N ARG A 45 -18.04 4.51 -7.88
CA ARG A 45 -16.66 4.71 -7.45
C ARG A 45 -16.61 4.60 -5.93
N PRO A 46 -16.45 3.40 -5.34
CA PRO A 46 -16.12 3.37 -3.93
C PRO A 46 -14.84 4.16 -3.74
N GLU A 47 -14.86 5.11 -2.81
CA GLU A 47 -13.64 5.73 -2.34
C GLU A 47 -12.98 4.69 -1.43
N TYR A 48 -12.27 3.71 -2.02
CA TYR A 48 -11.57 2.62 -1.32
C TYR A 48 -10.45 3.08 -0.39
N VAL A 49 -10.34 4.39 -0.20
CA VAL A 49 -9.55 5.04 0.84
C VAL A 49 -10.14 4.68 2.19
N ILE A 50 -9.31 4.20 3.10
CA ILE A 50 -9.72 3.74 4.44
C ILE A 50 -8.96 4.45 5.56
N GLY A 51 -8.02 5.32 5.23
CA GLY A 51 -7.19 5.98 6.22
C GLY A 51 -6.13 6.89 5.62
N LEU A 52 -5.36 7.51 6.51
CA LEU A 52 -4.30 8.46 6.17
C LEU A 52 -2.96 8.04 6.79
N PRO A 53 -1.85 8.27 6.07
CA PRO A 53 -0.53 8.07 6.66
C PRO A 53 -0.24 9.16 7.71
N LEU A 54 0.31 8.74 8.85
CA LEU A 54 0.69 9.63 9.95
C LEU A 54 2.19 9.83 10.06
N GLU A 55 2.96 8.77 9.77
CA GLU A 55 4.40 8.79 9.95
C GLU A 55 5.07 7.78 9.01
N VAL A 56 6.22 8.16 8.47
CA VAL A 56 7.12 7.23 7.77
C VAL A 56 8.44 7.17 8.52
N ARG A 57 8.87 5.96 8.89
CA ARG A 57 10.16 5.71 9.52
C ARG A 57 11.01 4.80 8.66
N ARG A 58 12.32 4.95 8.78
CA ARG A 58 13.29 4.03 8.20
C ARG A 58 14.05 3.32 9.32
N GLN A 59 14.18 2.00 9.19
CA GLN A 59 15.07 1.20 10.02
C GLN A 59 15.92 0.33 9.09
N GLY A 60 17.18 0.72 8.89
CA GLY A 60 18.09 0.06 7.96
C GLY A 60 17.53 0.01 6.53
N PRO A 61 17.35 -1.18 5.94
CA PRO A 61 16.81 -1.35 4.59
C PRO A 61 15.28 -1.32 4.52
N SER A 62 14.58 -1.13 5.64
CA SER A 62 13.12 -1.21 5.73
C SER A 62 12.47 0.16 5.93
N ILE A 63 11.32 0.35 5.28
CA ILE A 63 10.44 1.50 5.44
C ILE A 63 9.19 1.04 6.18
N PHE A 64 8.82 1.78 7.22
CA PHE A 64 7.64 1.55 8.04
C PHE A 64 6.70 2.73 7.90
N VAL A 65 5.41 2.44 7.72
CA VAL A 65 4.35 3.44 7.70
C VAL A 65 3.45 3.24 8.91
N LYS A 66 3.29 4.29 9.69
CA LYS A 66 2.21 4.41 10.66
C LYS A 66 1.05 5.12 9.97
N ALA A 67 -0.15 4.61 10.17
CA ALA A 67 -1.37 5.21 9.64
C ALA A 67 -2.49 5.17 10.67
N GLU A 68 -3.52 5.97 10.42
CA GLU A 68 -4.81 5.88 11.09
C GLU A 68 -5.88 5.48 10.08
N LEU A 69 -6.79 4.60 10.49
CA LEU A 69 -7.97 4.26 9.71
C LEU A 69 -9.12 5.20 10.09
N PHE A 70 -9.98 5.49 9.12
CA PHE A 70 -11.19 6.25 9.39
C PHE A 70 -12.09 5.52 10.38
N SER A 71 -12.81 6.31 11.18
CA SER A 71 -13.88 5.84 12.04
C SER A 71 -15.14 6.66 11.76
N ASN A 72 -16.28 6.03 11.93
CA ASN A 72 -17.57 6.63 11.56
C ASN A 72 -18.27 7.24 12.79
N LEU A 73 -18.63 8.52 12.71
CA LEU A 73 -19.46 9.19 13.71
C LEU A 73 -20.96 8.84 13.58
N ALA A 74 -21.36 8.34 12.41
CA ALA A 74 -22.70 7.85 12.08
C ALA A 74 -22.58 6.74 11.03
N PRO A 75 -23.58 5.86 10.86
CA PRO A 75 -23.51 4.77 9.88
C PRO A 75 -23.08 5.26 8.48
N PRO A 76 -22.01 4.71 7.90
CA PRO A 76 -21.51 5.17 6.61
C PRO A 76 -22.45 4.78 5.47
N PRO A 77 -22.56 5.58 4.39
CA PRO A 77 -23.24 5.16 3.17
C PRO A 77 -22.61 3.89 2.58
N PRO A 78 -23.39 3.00 1.96
CA PRO A 78 -22.85 1.85 1.25
C PRO A 78 -21.84 2.26 0.16
N GLY A 79 -20.72 1.56 0.09
CA GLY A 79 -19.61 1.79 -0.82
C GLY A 79 -18.70 2.96 -0.45
N SER A 80 -18.93 3.66 0.67
CA SER A 80 -18.09 4.78 1.08
C SER A 80 -16.77 4.34 1.75
N SER A 81 -15.82 5.27 1.86
CA SER A 81 -14.57 5.08 2.62
C SER A 81 -14.83 4.60 4.05
N GLY A 82 -15.86 5.13 4.70
CA GLY A 82 -16.24 4.75 6.06
C GLY A 82 -16.65 3.28 6.16
N GLU A 83 -17.43 2.77 5.20
CA GLU A 83 -17.84 1.36 5.20
C GLU A 83 -16.64 0.44 4.99
N TRP A 84 -15.73 0.79 4.07
CA TRP A 84 -14.52 -0.01 3.83
C TRP A 84 -13.56 0.02 5.00
N ALA A 85 -13.41 1.16 5.68
CA ALA A 85 -12.60 1.27 6.89
C ALA A 85 -13.16 0.37 8.00
N ASP A 86 -14.48 0.40 8.24
CA ASP A 86 -15.14 -0.48 9.22
C ASP A 86 -14.96 -1.95 8.87
N ARG A 87 -15.10 -2.33 7.59
CA ARG A 87 -14.90 -3.72 7.13
C ARG A 87 -13.47 -4.19 7.39
N VAL A 88 -12.47 -3.37 7.07
CA VAL A 88 -11.07 -3.69 7.34
C VAL A 88 -10.84 -3.81 8.84
N TRP A 89 -11.27 -2.83 9.64
CA TRP A 89 -11.09 -2.84 11.10
C TRP A 89 -11.77 -4.05 11.76
N HIS A 90 -13.00 -4.36 11.36
CA HIS A 90 -13.73 -5.54 11.82
C HIS A 90 -12.96 -6.82 11.47
N SER A 91 -12.45 -6.94 10.24
CA SER A 91 -11.70 -8.12 9.82
C SER A 91 -10.39 -8.33 10.59
N LEU A 92 -9.80 -7.24 11.09
CA LEU A 92 -8.57 -7.25 11.87
C LEU A 92 -8.80 -7.55 13.35
N THR A 93 -9.91 -7.08 13.92
CA THR A 93 -10.09 -7.04 15.38
C THR A 93 -11.22 -7.93 15.89
N GLN A 94 -12.15 -8.36 15.03
CA GLN A 94 -13.38 -9.07 15.43
C GLN A 94 -13.56 -10.44 14.76
N MET A 95 -12.70 -10.82 13.79
CA MET A 95 -12.74 -12.14 13.15
C MET A 95 -11.76 -13.13 13.81
N ALA A 96 -12.13 -14.41 13.82
CA ALA A 96 -11.29 -15.51 14.33
C ALA A 96 -11.16 -16.63 13.28
N PRO A 97 -9.98 -16.85 12.67
CA PRO A 97 -8.77 -16.04 12.83
C PRO A 97 -8.91 -14.63 12.22
N PRO A 98 -8.13 -13.63 12.69
CA PRO A 98 -8.06 -12.33 12.05
C PRO A 98 -7.69 -12.45 10.58
N MET A 99 -8.31 -11.62 9.73
CA MET A 99 -7.97 -11.57 8.33
C MET A 99 -6.55 -11.03 8.15
N ARG A 100 -5.79 -11.68 7.28
CA ARG A 100 -4.45 -11.23 6.89
C ARG A 100 -4.55 -10.20 5.78
N TRP A 101 -3.98 -9.03 6.04
CA TRP A 101 -3.78 -7.99 5.05
C TRP A 101 -2.30 -7.77 4.85
N PHE A 102 -1.88 -7.49 3.63
CA PHE A 102 -0.48 -7.29 3.26
C PHE A 102 -0.31 -5.89 2.68
N PRO A 103 0.78 -5.19 3.03
CA PRO A 103 1.03 -3.88 2.48
C PRO A 103 1.49 -4.00 1.03
N SER A 104 1.06 -3.06 0.21
CA SER A 104 1.50 -2.88 -1.18
C SER A 104 1.72 -1.39 -1.42
N VAL A 105 2.73 -1.05 -2.21
CA VAL A 105 3.03 0.34 -2.56
C VAL A 105 2.45 0.65 -3.93
N PHE A 106 1.75 1.78 -4.04
CA PHE A 106 1.36 2.34 -5.33
C PHE A 106 1.92 3.75 -5.49
N GLY A 107 2.39 4.01 -6.70
CA GLY A 107 3.05 5.26 -7.04
C GLY A 107 3.34 5.34 -8.52
N LYS A 108 4.14 6.34 -8.88
CA LYS A 108 4.58 6.56 -10.24
C LYS A 108 6.09 6.73 -10.28
N LEU A 109 6.71 6.22 -11.32
CA LEU A 109 8.09 6.54 -11.65
C LEU A 109 8.16 7.95 -12.23
N ALA A 110 9.06 8.78 -11.69
CA ALA A 110 9.36 10.05 -12.32
C ALA A 110 10.01 9.82 -13.71
N PRO A 111 9.94 10.78 -14.66
CA PRO A 111 10.49 10.61 -15.99
C PRO A 111 11.99 10.29 -16.03
N ASP A 112 12.74 10.73 -15.02
CA ASP A 112 14.18 10.53 -14.84
C ASP A 112 14.51 9.40 -13.84
N ALA A 113 13.53 8.55 -13.52
CA ALA A 113 13.72 7.42 -12.61
C ALA A 113 14.79 6.45 -13.13
N VAL A 114 15.73 6.10 -12.26
CA VAL A 114 16.72 5.05 -12.47
C VAL A 114 16.10 3.69 -12.12
N VAL A 115 16.10 2.80 -13.11
CA VAL A 115 15.67 1.41 -12.97
C VAL A 115 16.79 0.52 -13.47
N ASP A 116 17.41 -0.23 -12.57
CA ASP A 116 18.42 -1.23 -12.91
C ASP A 116 17.79 -2.60 -13.07
N VAL A 117 18.47 -3.48 -13.80
CA VAL A 117 18.12 -4.90 -13.85
C VAL A 117 19.25 -5.68 -13.20
N GLU A 118 18.94 -6.34 -12.09
CA GLU A 118 19.85 -7.22 -11.38
C GLU A 118 19.45 -8.68 -11.62
N VAL A 119 20.42 -9.60 -11.54
CA VAL A 119 20.13 -11.04 -11.51
C VAL A 119 20.27 -11.51 -10.06
N ARG A 120 19.16 -11.96 -9.46
CA ARG A 120 19.11 -12.50 -8.10
C ARG A 120 18.54 -13.90 -8.17
N ASP A 121 19.28 -14.90 -7.66
CA ASP A 121 18.88 -16.31 -7.68
C ASP A 121 18.45 -16.82 -9.08
N GLY A 122 19.12 -16.34 -10.13
CA GLY A 122 18.84 -16.70 -11.52
C GLY A 122 17.61 -15.98 -12.13
N GLN A 123 16.94 -15.10 -11.39
CA GLN A 123 15.81 -14.30 -11.86
C GLN A 123 16.24 -12.86 -12.14
N LYS A 124 15.68 -12.26 -13.19
CA LYS A 124 15.85 -10.83 -13.47
C LYS A 124 14.92 -10.03 -12.57
N VAL A 125 15.48 -9.09 -11.80
CA VAL A 125 14.76 -8.21 -10.89
C VAL A 125 14.95 -6.77 -11.35
N ARG A 126 13.85 -6.03 -11.52
CA ARG A 126 13.86 -4.59 -11.81
C ARG A 126 13.99 -3.81 -10.51
N VAL A 127 15.17 -3.27 -10.25
CA VAL A 127 15.45 -2.51 -9.04
C VAL A 127 15.17 -1.04 -9.30
N ILE A 128 14.11 -0.52 -8.68
CA ILE A 128 13.68 0.87 -8.83
C ILE A 128 14.44 1.71 -7.80
N ARG A 129 15.44 2.47 -8.27
CA ARG A 129 16.25 3.36 -7.42
C ARG A 129 15.66 4.77 -7.28
N GLY A 130 14.63 5.08 -8.06
CA GLY A 130 13.92 6.36 -8.05
C GLY A 130 14.59 7.41 -8.95
N PRO A 131 14.10 8.67 -8.95
CA PRO A 131 13.01 9.19 -8.12
C PRO A 131 11.63 8.56 -8.39
N ILE A 132 10.80 8.50 -7.36
CA ILE A 132 9.41 8.02 -7.43
C ILE A 132 8.45 9.02 -6.76
N GLU A 133 7.20 9.00 -7.20
CA GLU A 133 6.08 9.67 -6.55
C GLU A 133 5.23 8.62 -5.84
N TRP A 134 5.31 8.56 -4.51
CA TRP A 134 4.59 7.57 -3.70
C TRP A 134 3.23 8.10 -3.25
N TYR A 135 2.16 7.39 -3.64
CA TYR A 135 0.78 7.87 -3.49
C TYR A 135 -0.09 7.02 -2.57
N SER A 136 0.21 5.73 -2.39
CA SER A 136 -0.63 4.87 -1.55
C SER A 136 0.13 3.72 -0.92
N VAL A 137 -0.34 3.33 0.28
CA VAL A 137 -0.13 2.00 0.82
C VAL A 137 -1.48 1.28 0.81
N GLY A 138 -1.55 0.22 0.01
CA GLY A 138 -2.73 -0.60 -0.14
C GLY A 138 -2.67 -1.79 0.82
N LEU A 139 -3.79 -2.08 1.46
CA LEU A 139 -4.02 -3.32 2.17
C LEU A 139 -4.62 -4.33 1.19
N ALA A 140 -3.87 -5.39 0.91
CA ALA A 140 -4.27 -6.45 0.01
C ALA A 140 -4.43 -7.80 0.73
N GLN A 141 -5.38 -8.62 0.30
CA GLN A 141 -5.55 -9.99 0.85
C GLN A 141 -4.48 -10.96 0.30
N ARG A 142 -3.84 -10.61 -0.82
CA ARG A 142 -2.78 -11.39 -1.45
C ARG A 142 -1.46 -10.62 -1.36
N ALA A 143 -0.46 -11.18 -0.68
CA ALA A 143 0.81 -10.49 -0.41
C ALA A 143 1.57 -10.07 -1.68
N GLN A 144 1.63 -8.79 -2.02
CA GLN A 144 2.33 -8.37 -3.24
C GLN A 144 3.85 -8.58 -3.14
N ASN A 145 4.40 -8.36 -1.96
CA ASN A 145 5.78 -8.70 -1.59
C ASN A 145 5.74 -9.98 -0.71
N PRO A 146 6.02 -11.18 -1.26
CA PRO A 146 5.80 -12.44 -0.54
C PRO A 146 6.68 -12.62 0.71
N ALA A 147 7.81 -11.92 0.79
CA ALA A 147 8.69 -11.96 1.96
C ALA A 147 8.29 -10.97 3.07
N LEU A 148 7.31 -10.08 2.84
CA LEU A 148 6.79 -9.21 3.88
C LEU A 148 5.69 -9.92 4.68
N PRO A 149 5.70 -9.80 6.03
CA PRO A 149 4.62 -10.31 6.85
C PRO A 149 3.31 -9.52 6.60
N PRO A 150 2.15 -10.08 6.97
CA PRO A 150 0.91 -9.32 7.01
C PRO A 150 1.01 -8.15 8.01
N VAL A 151 0.23 -7.09 7.77
CA VAL A 151 0.16 -5.91 8.66
C VAL A 151 -0.44 -6.22 10.03
N SER A 152 -1.13 -7.35 10.14
CA SER A 152 -1.84 -7.81 11.33
C SER A 152 -1.31 -9.15 11.79
N LEU A 153 -0.27 -9.10 12.61
CA LEU A 153 0.05 -10.15 13.57
C LEU A 153 0.53 -9.48 14.86
N GLU A 154 -0.03 -9.95 15.98
CA GLU A 154 0.56 -9.83 17.32
C GLU A 154 1.93 -10.50 17.38
#